data_AF-A0AA43DDV1-F1
#
_entry.id   AF-A0AA43DDV1-F1
#
_cell.length_a   1.000
_cell.length_b   1.000
_cell.length_c   1.000
_cell.angle_alpha   90.00
_cell.angle_beta   90.00
_cell.angle_gamma   90.00
#
_symmetry.space_group_name_H-M   'P 1'
#
loop_
_entity.id
_entity.type
_entity.pdbx_description
1 polymer ?
#
loop_
_entity_poly.entity_id
_entity_poly.type
_entity_poly.pdbx_seq_one_letter_code
_entity_poly.pdbx_strand_id
1 'polypeptide(L)'
;MTDSNTPGTHSMPVREARTPRRLAANLLLRSSANAAGFTFIEIMVVVAILAILAALVVPRIMGRTDDAKRTAAKVQIRNIEGALQLYKLDNGVYPTTEQGLKALVEKPSVGVIPKKWKIGGYLPKLPEDPWGNPYKYLSPVQRGDQKIDYEVTSLGTDGEVGGEGVNADITNWNLDKE
;
A
#
# COMPACT_ATOMS: atom_id res chain seq x y z
N MET A 1 -75.88 45.50 -78.14
CA MET A 1 -77.06 44.63 -78.17
C MET A 1 -76.82 43.52 -77.16
N THR A 2 -77.07 43.68 -75.85
CA THR A 2 -78.36 43.70 -75.14
C THR A 2 -79.29 42.57 -75.53
N ASP A 3 -79.57 41.70 -74.55
CA ASP A 3 -80.79 40.91 -74.28
C ASP A 3 -80.34 39.66 -73.47
N SER A 4 -81.01 39.12 -72.48
CA SER A 4 -82.29 39.40 -71.82
C SER A 4 -82.33 38.50 -70.57
N ASN A 5 -83.00 39.00 -69.54
CA ASN A 5 -83.21 38.42 -68.22
C ASN A 5 -84.13 37.17 -68.24
N THR A 6 -83.94 36.22 -67.31
CA THR A 6 -84.95 35.24 -66.88
C THR A 6 -84.77 34.88 -65.40
N PRO A 7 -85.77 35.05 -64.51
CA PRO A 7 -85.66 34.67 -63.11
C PRO A 7 -86.36 33.33 -62.82
N GLY A 8 -85.65 32.40 -62.19
CA GLY A 8 -86.16 31.13 -61.70
C GLY A 8 -86.01 31.03 -60.18
N THR A 9 -87.14 31.09 -59.50
CA THR A 9 -87.32 30.99 -58.04
C THR A 9 -87.05 29.58 -57.52
N HIS A 10 -86.26 29.44 -56.45
CA HIS A 10 -86.38 28.28 -55.56
C HIS A 10 -86.11 28.67 -54.10
N SER A 11 -87.20 28.84 -53.36
CA SER A 11 -87.23 28.94 -51.89
C SER A 11 -87.12 27.54 -51.27
N MET A 12 -86.58 27.47 -50.04
CA MET A 12 -86.80 26.52 -48.92
C MET A 12 -85.49 26.33 -48.10
N PRO A 13 -85.52 26.00 -46.80
CA PRO A 13 -86.11 26.77 -45.71
C PRO A 13 -85.08 27.09 -44.60
N VAL A 14 -85.50 28.01 -43.73
CA VAL A 14 -84.89 28.41 -42.46
C VAL A 14 -84.74 27.21 -41.51
N ARG A 15 -83.59 27.11 -40.83
CA ARG A 15 -83.47 26.37 -39.57
C ARG A 15 -82.70 27.20 -38.52
N GLU A 16 -83.33 27.29 -37.37
CA GLU A 16 -83.04 28.19 -36.26
C GLU A 16 -81.81 27.82 -35.42
N ALA A 17 -81.15 28.88 -34.96
CA ALA A 17 -80.62 29.15 -33.61
C ALA A 17 -79.89 28.07 -32.80
N ARG A 18 -78.70 28.45 -32.30
CA ARG A 18 -78.26 28.31 -30.89
C ARG A 18 -76.90 28.99 -30.67
N THR A 19 -76.88 30.14 -30.01
CA THR A 19 -75.77 30.57 -29.12
C THR A 19 -76.05 30.04 -27.70
N PRO A 20 -75.19 30.12 -26.65
CA PRO A 20 -73.89 30.82 -26.51
C PRO A 20 -72.82 30.05 -25.67
N ARG A 21 -71.75 30.77 -25.24
CA ARG A 21 -70.89 30.53 -24.03
C ARG A 21 -69.78 29.46 -24.18
N ARG A 22 -68.59 29.55 -23.59
CA ARG A 22 -67.88 30.52 -22.72
C ARG A 22 -66.46 29.96 -22.49
N LEU A 23 -65.57 30.85 -22.05
CA LEU A 23 -64.46 30.62 -21.12
C LEU A 23 -63.34 29.61 -21.48
N ALA A 24 -62.18 30.23 -21.69
CA ALA A 24 -61.03 30.15 -20.79
C ALA A 24 -60.11 28.92 -20.83
N ALA A 25 -58.84 29.32 -20.69
CA ALA A 25 -57.84 28.69 -19.86
C ALA A 25 -57.03 27.56 -20.50
N ASN A 26 -55.73 27.88 -20.54
CA ASN A 26 -54.64 26.95 -20.32
C ASN A 26 -54.42 25.95 -21.46
N LEU A 27 -53.20 25.60 -21.82
CA LEU A 27 -52.10 25.37 -20.92
C LEU A 27 -50.85 25.32 -21.79
N LEU A 28 -49.83 26.05 -21.35
CA LEU A 28 -48.42 25.78 -21.57
C LEU A 28 -48.19 24.39 -22.19
N LEU A 29 -47.67 24.36 -23.42
CA LEU A 29 -47.05 23.17 -24.00
C LEU A 29 -45.94 22.73 -23.03
N ARG A 30 -46.29 21.84 -22.11
CA ARG A 30 -45.33 21.18 -21.22
C ARG A 30 -44.42 20.34 -22.10
N SER A 31 -43.16 20.74 -22.17
CA SER A 31 -42.06 19.89 -22.63
C SER A 31 -41.96 18.70 -21.66
N SER A 32 -42.53 17.56 -22.05
CA SER A 32 -42.22 16.28 -21.43
C SER A 32 -40.83 15.85 -21.89
N ALA A 33 -39.79 16.44 -21.30
CA ALA A 33 -38.52 15.74 -21.23
C ALA A 33 -38.80 14.49 -20.39
N ASN A 34 -38.84 13.32 -21.02
CA ASN A 34 -38.90 12.04 -20.34
C ASN A 34 -37.63 11.90 -19.50
N ALA A 35 -37.68 12.37 -18.27
CA ALA A 35 -36.68 12.07 -17.26
C ALA A 35 -36.84 10.57 -16.94
N ALA A 36 -36.10 9.74 -17.69
CA ALA A 36 -35.94 8.34 -17.35
C ALA A 36 -35.21 8.27 -16.00
N GLY A 37 -35.94 7.84 -14.97
CA GLY A 37 -35.37 7.58 -13.64
C GLY A 37 -34.57 6.28 -13.64
N PHE A 38 -33.53 6.23 -12.81
CA PHE A 38 -32.76 5.03 -12.54
C PHE A 38 -33.65 3.91 -11.99
N THR A 39 -33.43 2.68 -12.43
CA THR A 39 -34.15 1.51 -11.91
C THR A 39 -33.42 0.92 -10.70
N PHE A 40 -34.14 0.24 -9.81
CA PHE A 40 -33.52 -0.48 -8.68
C PHE A 40 -32.52 -1.55 -9.17
N ILE A 41 -32.84 -2.25 -10.26
CA ILE A 41 -31.97 -3.29 -10.82
C ILE A 41 -30.63 -2.73 -11.29
N GLU A 42 -30.61 -1.51 -11.81
CA GLU A 42 -29.40 -0.86 -12.31
C GLU A 42 -28.41 -0.55 -11.18
N ILE A 43 -28.91 -0.06 -10.03
CA ILE A 43 -28.08 0.14 -8.84
C ILE A 43 -27.64 -1.21 -8.24
N MET A 44 -28.50 -2.23 -8.24
CA MET A 44 -28.13 -3.57 -7.73
C MET A 44 -26.96 -4.18 -8.51
N VAL A 45 -26.98 -4.10 -9.85
CA VAL A 45 -25.90 -4.63 -10.68
C VAL A 45 -24.59 -3.88 -10.42
N VAL A 46 -24.64 -2.55 -10.28
CA VAL A 46 -23.44 -1.75 -9.97
C VAL A 46 -22.84 -2.14 -8.63
N VAL A 47 -23.65 -2.24 -7.57
CA VAL A 47 -23.18 -2.64 -6.23
C VAL A 47 -22.62 -4.06 -6.24
N ALA A 48 -23.22 -4.99 -6.98
CA ALA A 48 -22.71 -6.34 -7.13
C ALA A 48 -21.33 -6.38 -7.80
N ILE A 49 -21.13 -5.62 -8.88
CA ILE A 49 -19.82 -5.51 -9.55
C ILE A 49 -18.79 -4.88 -8.60
N LEU A 50 -19.15 -3.82 -7.88
CA LEU A 50 -18.26 -3.19 -6.89
C LEU A 50 -17.87 -4.14 -5.76
N ALA A 51 -18.78 -5.00 -5.28
CA ALA A 51 -18.48 -6.01 -4.27
C ALA A 51 -17.48 -7.07 -4.78
N ILE A 52 -17.64 -7.53 -6.02
CA ILE A 52 -16.70 -8.48 -6.66
C ILE A 52 -15.33 -7.83 -6.86
N LEU A 53 -15.27 -6.59 -7.37
CA LEU A 53 -14.02 -5.87 -7.56
C LEU A 53 -13.30 -5.61 -6.23
N ALA A 54 -14.05 -5.21 -5.19
CA ALA A 54 -13.49 -5.02 -3.86
C ALA A 54 -12.86 -6.31 -3.31
N ALA A 55 -13.50 -7.46 -3.50
CA ALA A 55 -12.96 -8.76 -3.08
C ALA A 55 -11.64 -9.13 -3.78
N LEU A 56 -11.41 -8.66 -5.02
CA LEU A 56 -10.22 -8.99 -5.81
C LEU A 56 -9.03 -8.07 -5.57
N VAL A 57 -9.24 -6.82 -5.12
CA VAL A 57 -8.18 -5.79 -5.03
C VAL A 57 -7.47 -5.80 -3.67
N VAL A 58 -8.13 -6.25 -2.60
CA VAL A 58 -7.58 -6.22 -1.22
C VAL A 58 -6.27 -7.01 -1.02
N PRO A 59 -6.08 -8.24 -1.54
CA PRO A 59 -5.00 -9.09 -1.05
C PRO A 59 -3.60 -8.81 -1.63
N ARG A 60 -3.39 -7.80 -2.49
CA ARG A 60 -2.14 -7.67 -3.28
C ARG A 60 -1.02 -6.80 -2.69
N ILE A 61 -1.20 -6.19 -1.52
CA ILE A 61 -0.27 -5.14 -1.05
C ILE A 61 0.63 -5.61 0.12
N MET A 62 0.22 -6.61 0.91
CA MET A 62 0.94 -6.94 2.15
C MET A 62 2.24 -7.76 1.99
N GLY A 63 2.34 -8.66 1.00
CA GLY A 63 3.49 -9.59 0.94
C GLY A 63 4.80 -8.98 0.41
N ARG A 64 4.72 -8.03 -0.53
CA ARG A 64 5.92 -7.51 -1.21
C ARG A 64 6.79 -6.61 -0.33
N THR A 65 6.21 -5.99 0.69
CA THR A 65 6.96 -5.12 1.61
C THR A 65 7.83 -5.93 2.54
N ASP A 66 7.37 -7.11 2.95
CA ASP A 66 8.07 -7.92 3.95
C ASP A 66 9.27 -8.63 3.34
N ASP A 67 9.15 -9.16 2.12
CA ASP A 67 10.28 -9.72 1.39
C ASP A 67 11.38 -8.68 1.16
N ALA A 68 11.00 -7.46 0.75
CA ALA A 68 11.94 -6.37 0.55
C ALA A 68 12.65 -5.97 1.85
N LYS A 69 11.92 -5.95 2.98
CA LYS A 69 12.51 -5.75 4.31
C LYS A 69 13.48 -6.87 4.65
N ARG A 70 13.09 -8.14 4.49
CA ARG A 70 13.98 -9.29 4.74
C ARG A 70 15.27 -9.21 3.92
N THR A 71 15.17 -8.88 2.63
CA THR A 71 16.35 -8.66 1.77
C THR A 71 17.21 -7.50 2.26
N ALA A 72 16.60 -6.37 2.64
CA ALA A 72 17.34 -5.22 3.17
C ALA A 72 18.08 -5.59 4.47
N ALA A 73 17.44 -6.33 5.37
CA ALA A 73 18.06 -6.81 6.60
C ALA A 73 19.27 -7.72 6.31
N LYS A 74 19.14 -8.65 5.35
CA LYS A 74 20.24 -9.52 4.93
C LYS A 74 21.43 -8.73 4.38
N VAL A 75 21.18 -7.70 3.56
CA VAL A 75 22.23 -6.82 3.03
C VAL A 75 22.91 -6.03 4.15
N GLN A 76 22.14 -5.48 5.09
CA GLN A 76 22.67 -4.75 6.24
C GLN A 76 23.54 -5.66 7.13
N ILE A 77 23.12 -6.91 7.40
CA ILE A 77 23.92 -7.89 8.12
C ILE A 77 25.25 -8.13 7.41
N ARG A 78 25.26 -8.38 6.09
CA ARG A 78 26.50 -8.57 5.32
C ARG A 78 27.44 -7.36 5.40
N ASN A 79 26.90 -6.14 5.40
CA ASN A 79 27.71 -4.93 5.58
C ASN A 79 28.33 -4.86 6.97
N ILE A 80 27.58 -5.22 8.02
CA ILE A 80 28.08 -5.33 9.40
C ILE A 80 29.18 -6.40 9.48
N GLU A 81 28.99 -7.55 8.86
CA GLU A 81 30.01 -8.62 8.82
C GLU A 81 31.31 -8.16 8.17
N GLY A 82 31.24 -7.47 7.04
CA GLY A 82 32.44 -6.91 6.39
C GLY A 82 33.20 -5.95 7.30
N ALA A 83 32.48 -5.12 8.06
CA ALA A 83 33.09 -4.22 9.04
C ALA A 83 33.68 -4.95 10.26
N LEU A 84 33.00 -5.99 10.76
CA LEU A 84 33.53 -6.86 11.82
C LEU A 84 34.82 -7.55 11.37
N GLN A 85 34.86 -8.05 10.14
CA GLN A 85 36.05 -8.68 9.56
C GLN A 85 37.20 -7.69 9.47
N LEU A 86 36.94 -6.45 9.02
CA LEU A 86 37.96 -5.41 8.98
C LEU A 86 38.45 -5.02 10.40
N TYR A 87 37.54 -4.95 11.38
CA TYR A 87 37.91 -4.75 12.78
C TYR A 87 38.85 -5.86 13.28
N LYS A 88 38.53 -7.13 13.00
CA LYS A 88 39.37 -8.27 13.37
C LYS A 88 40.70 -8.26 12.64
N LEU A 89 40.74 -7.84 11.38
CA LEU A 89 41.98 -7.73 10.61
C LEU A 89 42.96 -6.74 11.26
N ASP A 90 42.46 -5.59 11.69
CA ASP A 90 43.30 -4.56 12.32
C ASP A 90 43.70 -4.93 13.76
N ASN A 91 42.76 -5.48 14.53
CA ASN A 91 42.88 -5.63 15.98
C ASN A 91 43.17 -7.06 16.45
N GLY A 92 43.09 -8.05 15.55
CA GLY A 92 43.30 -9.47 15.81
C GLY A 92 42.11 -10.21 16.43
N VAL A 93 41.09 -9.48 16.91
CA VAL A 93 39.91 -10.04 17.58
C VAL A 93 38.65 -9.29 17.16
N TYR A 94 37.49 -9.94 17.24
CA TYR A 94 36.20 -9.25 17.12
C TYR A 94 35.89 -8.43 18.38
N PRO A 95 35.02 -7.41 18.30
CA PRO A 95 34.51 -6.73 19.48
C PRO A 95 33.82 -7.72 20.43
N THR A 96 33.94 -7.52 21.73
CA THR A 96 33.19 -8.35 22.70
C THR A 96 31.70 -7.98 22.70
N THR A 97 30.84 -8.84 23.25
CA THR A 97 29.42 -8.51 23.45
C THR A 97 29.22 -7.19 24.24
N GLU A 98 30.06 -6.93 25.24
CA GLU A 98 30.00 -5.68 26.03
C GLU A 98 30.37 -4.44 25.21
N GLN A 99 31.31 -4.57 24.28
CA GLN A 99 31.67 -3.49 23.35
C GLN A 99 30.58 -3.30 22.28
N GLY A 100 29.97 -4.40 21.85
CA GLY A 100 28.88 -4.44 20.89
C GLY A 100 29.28 -3.96 19.49
N LEU A 101 28.28 -3.76 18.63
CA LEU A 101 28.49 -3.17 17.30
C LEU A 101 28.90 -1.70 17.35
N LYS A 102 28.75 -1.04 18.51
CA LYS A 102 29.18 0.34 18.73
C LYS A 102 30.70 0.51 18.51
N ALA A 103 31.47 -0.54 18.79
CA ALA A 103 32.91 -0.63 18.50
C ALA A 103 33.29 -0.42 17.03
N LEU A 104 32.33 -0.61 16.11
CA LEU A 104 32.53 -0.39 14.68
C LEU A 104 32.41 1.09 14.31
N VAL A 105 31.79 1.93 15.13
CA VAL A 105 31.58 3.36 14.84
C VAL A 105 32.51 4.22 15.68
N GLU A 106 32.64 3.90 16.96
CA GLU A 106 33.50 4.62 17.89
C GLU A 106 34.51 3.67 18.55
N LYS A 107 35.64 4.24 18.98
CA LYS A 107 36.67 3.46 19.67
C LYS A 107 36.12 2.95 21.02
N PRO A 108 36.16 1.64 21.30
CA PRO A 108 35.73 1.10 22.57
C PRO A 108 36.49 1.70 23.76
N SER A 109 35.76 2.04 24.83
CA SER A 109 36.31 2.48 26.11
C SER A 109 36.25 1.41 27.20
N VAL A 110 35.59 0.29 26.93
CA VAL A 110 35.37 -0.84 27.86
C VAL A 110 35.99 -2.11 27.31
N GLY A 111 36.31 -3.05 28.22
CA GLY A 111 36.95 -4.31 27.87
C GLY A 111 38.37 -4.14 27.33
N VAL A 112 38.77 -5.00 26.38
CA VAL A 112 40.09 -4.93 25.75
C VAL A 112 40.10 -3.82 24.71
N ILE A 113 40.76 -2.70 25.03
CA ILE A 113 40.83 -1.53 24.15
C ILE A 113 41.74 -1.84 22.96
N PRO A 114 41.23 -1.78 21.71
CA PRO A 114 42.03 -2.04 20.51
C PRO A 114 43.14 -1.00 20.33
N LYS A 115 44.39 -1.48 20.14
CA LYS A 115 45.55 -0.62 19.90
C LYS A 115 45.60 -0.04 18.49
N LYS A 116 45.10 -0.79 17.50
CA LYS A 116 45.16 -0.45 16.06
C LYS A 116 43.80 -0.04 15.50
N TRP A 117 42.88 0.42 16.35
CA TRP A 117 41.55 0.85 15.91
C TRP A 117 41.67 1.96 14.86
N LYS A 118 41.02 1.74 13.71
CA LYS A 118 41.07 2.66 12.57
C LYS A 118 40.39 3.99 12.89
N ILE A 119 41.14 5.10 12.76
CA ILE A 119 40.59 6.46 12.91
C ILE A 119 39.41 6.65 11.94
N GLY A 120 38.26 7.07 12.47
CA GLY A 120 37.01 7.22 11.71
C GLY A 120 36.12 5.97 11.69
N GLY A 121 36.56 4.85 12.27
CA GLY A 121 35.76 3.64 12.43
C GLY A 121 35.68 2.73 11.20
N TYR A 122 34.86 1.70 11.35
CA TYR A 122 34.59 0.62 10.40
C TYR A 122 33.21 0.75 9.75
N LEU A 123 32.26 1.41 10.42
CA LEU A 123 31.00 1.88 9.85
C LEU A 123 30.85 3.40 10.05
N PRO A 124 30.19 4.12 9.13
CA PRO A 124 29.87 5.52 9.31
C PRO A 124 28.84 5.75 10.43
N LYS A 125 27.85 4.86 10.54
CA LYS A 125 26.85 4.83 11.61
C LYS A 125 26.31 3.41 11.74
N LEU A 126 25.75 3.08 12.89
CA LEU A 126 25.07 1.81 13.07
C LEU A 126 23.70 1.85 12.37
N PRO A 127 23.39 0.92 11.45
CA PRO A 127 22.06 0.83 10.89
C PRO A 127 21.08 0.24 11.90
N GLU A 128 19.83 0.67 11.80
CA GLU A 128 18.68 -0.05 12.34
C GLU A 128 18.20 -1.03 11.29
N ASP A 129 17.60 -2.13 11.75
CA ASP A 129 16.98 -3.09 10.86
C ASP A 129 15.72 -2.48 10.18
N PRO A 130 15.16 -3.13 9.16
CA PRO A 130 14.03 -2.61 8.39
C PRO A 130 12.72 -2.45 9.16
N TRP A 131 12.67 -2.90 10.41
CA TRP A 131 11.55 -2.74 11.33
C TRP A 131 11.84 -1.69 12.42
N GLY A 132 13.01 -1.07 12.39
CA GLY A 132 13.44 -0.02 13.32
C GLY A 132 14.09 -0.57 14.60
N ASN A 133 14.40 -1.87 14.63
CA ASN A 133 15.05 -2.49 15.78
C ASN A 133 16.58 -2.41 15.65
N PRO A 134 17.33 -2.24 16.75
CA PRO A 134 18.77 -2.36 16.72
C PRO A 134 19.20 -3.81 16.49
N TYR A 135 20.24 -4.00 15.67
CA TYR A 135 20.87 -5.31 15.51
C TYR A 135 21.45 -5.83 16.83
N LYS A 136 21.11 -7.07 17.18
CA LYS A 136 21.75 -7.79 18.29
C LYS A 136 23.08 -8.37 17.84
N TYR A 137 24.07 -8.28 18.72
CA TYR A 137 25.40 -8.81 18.49
C TYR A 137 25.90 -9.56 19.71
N LEU A 138 26.45 -10.74 19.49
CA LEU A 138 27.07 -11.57 20.53
C LEU A 138 28.41 -12.08 20.04
N SER A 139 29.45 -12.02 20.88
CA SER A 139 30.75 -12.61 20.60
C SER A 139 31.53 -12.92 21.90
N PRO A 140 32.04 -14.16 22.07
CA PRO A 140 31.79 -15.34 21.24
C PRO A 140 30.39 -15.93 21.46
N VAL A 141 29.94 -16.81 20.57
CA VAL A 141 28.68 -17.57 20.74
C VAL A 141 28.93 -19.07 20.76
N GLN A 142 28.28 -19.75 21.69
CA GLN A 142 28.27 -21.21 21.75
C GLN A 142 26.92 -21.69 21.20
N ARG A 143 26.94 -22.43 20.09
CA ARG A 143 25.76 -23.04 19.49
C ARG A 143 25.89 -24.56 19.51
N GLY A 144 25.23 -25.19 20.46
CA GLY A 144 25.48 -26.60 20.76
C GLY A 144 26.97 -26.82 21.04
N ASP A 145 27.58 -27.78 20.36
CA ASP A 145 29.00 -28.08 20.49
C ASP A 145 29.91 -27.18 19.63
N GLN A 146 29.34 -26.33 18.78
CA GLN A 146 30.11 -25.46 17.88
C GLN A 146 30.33 -24.08 18.50
N LYS A 147 31.59 -23.66 18.53
CA LYS A 147 31.97 -22.29 18.87
C LYS A 147 31.95 -21.44 17.61
N ILE A 148 31.12 -20.41 17.62
CA ILE A 148 31.01 -19.41 16.56
C ILE A 148 31.69 -18.13 17.04
N ASP A 149 32.46 -17.50 16.15
CA ASP A 149 33.21 -16.29 16.46
C ASP A 149 32.27 -15.15 16.91
N TYR A 150 31.16 -14.95 16.20
CA TYR A 150 30.14 -13.96 16.52
C TYR A 150 28.79 -14.31 15.89
N GLU A 151 27.76 -13.63 16.38
CA GLU A 151 26.38 -13.71 15.92
C GLU A 151 25.84 -12.28 15.72
N VAL A 152 25.24 -12.01 14.56
CA VAL A 152 24.49 -10.77 14.28
C VAL A 152 23.06 -11.16 13.92
N THR A 153 22.10 -10.59 14.65
CA THR A 153 20.68 -10.96 14.56
C THR A 153 19.79 -9.71 14.43
N SER A 154 18.89 -9.71 13.47
CA SER A 154 17.69 -8.86 13.42
C SER A 154 16.50 -9.67 13.92
N LEU A 155 15.72 -9.07 14.81
CA LEU A 155 14.58 -9.70 15.49
C LEU A 155 13.29 -9.63 14.66
N GLY A 156 13.40 -9.25 13.39
CA GLY A 156 12.23 -9.14 12.53
C GLY A 156 11.19 -8.14 13.03
N THR A 157 9.93 -8.47 12.76
CA THR A 157 8.79 -7.57 12.96
C THR A 157 8.37 -7.44 14.42
N ASP A 158 8.51 -8.50 15.22
CA ASP A 158 8.04 -8.53 16.62
C ASP A 158 9.08 -7.97 17.60
N GLY A 159 10.36 -7.92 17.21
CA GLY A 159 11.43 -7.42 18.08
C GLY A 159 11.78 -8.39 19.20
N GLU A 160 11.31 -9.64 19.13
CA GLU A 160 11.57 -10.68 20.12
C GLU A 160 12.53 -11.74 19.55
N VAL A 161 13.09 -12.58 20.41
CA VAL A 161 13.97 -13.67 19.93
C VAL A 161 13.10 -14.84 19.50
N GLY A 162 13.31 -15.33 18.29
CA GLY A 162 12.60 -16.48 17.72
C GLY A 162 11.63 -16.07 16.62
N GLY A 163 10.36 -16.49 16.77
CA GLY A 163 9.30 -16.21 15.81
C GLY A 163 9.29 -17.13 14.57
N GLU A 164 8.18 -17.10 13.85
CA GLU A 164 7.97 -17.82 12.59
C GLU A 164 7.46 -16.87 11.49
N GLY A 165 7.63 -17.26 10.22
CA GLY A 165 7.16 -16.46 9.09
C GLY A 165 7.76 -15.06 9.08
N VAL A 166 6.93 -14.02 9.11
CA VAL A 166 7.34 -12.61 9.13
C VAL A 166 8.04 -12.17 10.41
N ASN A 167 7.84 -12.92 11.50
CA ASN A 167 8.44 -12.69 12.80
C ASN A 167 9.76 -13.47 12.98
N ALA A 168 10.12 -14.34 12.04
CA ALA A 168 11.33 -15.13 12.18
C ALA A 168 12.59 -14.26 12.12
N ASP A 169 13.48 -14.47 13.10
CA ASP A 169 14.81 -13.87 13.20
C ASP A 169 15.66 -14.06 11.94
N ILE A 170 16.36 -12.99 11.56
CA ILE A 170 17.34 -13.02 10.46
C ILE A 170 18.72 -12.89 11.05
N THR A 171 19.56 -13.85 10.73
CA THR A 171 20.86 -14.02 11.38
C THR A 171 21.95 -14.31 10.39
N ASN A 172 23.19 -14.01 10.74
CA ASN A 172 24.29 -14.08 9.79
C ASN A 172 24.60 -15.50 9.25
N TRP A 173 24.25 -16.57 9.97
CA TRP A 173 24.40 -17.95 9.46
C TRP A 173 23.17 -18.48 8.68
N ASN A 174 22.03 -17.78 8.69
CA ASN A 174 20.81 -18.21 7.99
C ASN A 174 20.40 -17.29 6.83
N LEU A 175 21.29 -16.38 6.38
CA LEU A 175 20.98 -15.39 5.35
C LEU A 175 20.45 -16.00 4.05
N ASP A 176 20.94 -17.17 3.66
CA ASP A 176 20.60 -17.83 2.39
C ASP A 176 19.70 -19.07 2.57
N LYS A 177 19.21 -19.32 3.79
CA LYS A 177 18.26 -20.43 4.05
C LYS A 177 16.85 -19.90 3.83
N GLU A 178 16.19 -20.39 2.77
CA GLU A 178 14.76 -20.21 2.49
C GLU A 178 13.93 -21.29 3.21
#